data_AF-A0A1N6KLT8-F1
#
_entry.id   AF-A0A1N6KLT8-F1
#
_cell.length_a   1.000
_cell.length_b   1.000
_cell.length_c   1.000
_cell.angle_alpha   90.00
_cell.angle_beta   90.00
_cell.angle_gamma   90.00
#
_symmetry.space_group_name_H-M   'P 1'
#
loop_
_entity.id
_entity.type
_entity.pdbx_description
1 polymer ?
#
loop_
_entity_poly.entity_id
_entity_poly.type
_entity_poly.pdbx_seq_one_letter_code
_entity_poly.pdbx_strand_id
1 'polypeptide(L)'
;MHDDNSTRNLSVAQGATGPDSRRLFLRGATAAALPSLIVATSSNLLAANPKPKPKPKPIPLSSVQVDRAVVRVLIHEIQNDEADHVTILQKLLDDSGNPLTPKIRPTPVLNLSNLVQHNLRSFLMTAAAFENTGSGTYGGALFAVQQTNEYFPTAVGLCTVESRHASFLNALLSQPLVPDFAPVESPIAQGVTLSRVAPFVSDPVVGLPSFDPVNSSDPNNFRILDFLLFLEYIEAAFYRINVPRFFP
;
A
#
# COMPACT_ATOMS: atom_id res chain seq x y z
N MET A 1 -14.09 -26.38 -71.71
CA MET A 1 -13.22 -26.66 -70.55
C MET A 1 -13.50 -25.57 -69.51
N HIS A 2 -14.39 -25.75 -68.52
CA HIS A 2 -14.84 -27.00 -67.87
C HIS A 2 -13.63 -27.78 -67.30
N ASP A 3 -13.55 -28.14 -66.01
CA ASP A 3 -14.54 -28.09 -64.93
C ASP A 3 -13.91 -27.91 -63.54
N ASP A 4 -14.78 -27.66 -62.57
CA ASP A 4 -14.58 -27.72 -61.11
C ASP A 4 -14.35 -29.19 -60.65
N ASN A 5 -13.52 -29.45 -59.62
CA ASN A 5 -13.61 -30.73 -58.89
C ASN A 5 -12.98 -30.78 -57.47
N SER A 6 -13.83 -30.52 -56.47
CA SER A 6 -14.13 -31.39 -55.32
C SER A 6 -13.11 -32.43 -54.78
N THR A 7 -12.78 -32.27 -53.48
CA THR A 7 -12.70 -33.26 -52.38
C THR A 7 -11.97 -34.62 -52.49
N ARG A 8 -11.30 -35.01 -51.38
CA ARG A 8 -11.59 -36.28 -50.68
C ARG A 8 -10.99 -36.36 -49.26
N ASN A 9 -11.75 -37.00 -48.36
CA ASN A 9 -11.39 -37.35 -46.98
C ASN A 9 -10.47 -38.58 -46.92
N LEU A 10 -9.89 -38.87 -45.74
CA LEU A 10 -10.13 -40.12 -44.97
C LEU A 10 -9.57 -40.02 -43.52
N SER A 11 -9.84 -41.03 -42.68
CA SER A 11 -10.00 -40.90 -41.21
C SER A 11 -9.44 -42.11 -40.41
N VAL A 12 -9.55 -42.06 -39.06
CA VAL A 12 -9.42 -43.14 -38.04
C VAL A 12 -7.97 -43.40 -37.54
N ALA A 13 -7.54 -42.95 -36.34
CA ALA A 13 -7.69 -43.47 -34.95
C ALA A 13 -6.63 -44.56 -34.55
N GLN A 14 -6.29 -44.91 -33.30
CA GLN A 14 -6.90 -44.67 -31.96
C GLN A 14 -5.92 -45.04 -30.79
N GLY A 15 -6.02 -44.37 -29.63
CA GLY A 15 -5.54 -44.83 -28.29
C GLY A 15 -4.02 -44.83 -28.01
N ALA A 16 -3.50 -44.63 -26.79
CA ALA A 16 -4.04 -44.25 -25.47
C ALA A 16 -2.84 -43.71 -24.61
N THR A 17 -2.88 -43.32 -23.32
CA THR A 17 -3.83 -43.47 -22.18
C THR A 17 -3.92 -42.14 -21.36
N GLY A 18 -3.96 -42.21 -20.03
CA GLY A 18 -3.80 -41.14 -19.02
C GLY A 18 -3.51 -41.80 -17.64
N PRO A 19 -3.72 -41.14 -16.47
CA PRO A 19 -4.09 -39.74 -16.25
C PRO A 19 -3.20 -39.01 -15.18
N ASP A 20 -3.27 -37.68 -15.07
CA ASP A 20 -3.61 -37.07 -13.76
C ASP A 20 -4.06 -35.58 -13.79
N SER A 21 -5.34 -35.38 -13.49
CA SER A 21 -5.87 -34.39 -12.54
C SER A 21 -5.30 -32.96 -12.48
N ARG A 22 -5.73 -32.10 -13.42
CA ARG A 22 -6.02 -30.67 -13.12
C ARG A 22 -7.44 -30.33 -13.54
N ARG A 23 -8.35 -30.15 -12.57
CA ARG A 23 -9.76 -29.87 -12.84
C ARG A 23 -9.96 -28.43 -13.29
N LEU A 24 -10.35 -28.26 -14.56
CA LEU A 24 -11.11 -27.12 -15.04
C LEU A 24 -12.38 -26.93 -14.20
N PHE A 25 -12.75 -25.66 -13.95
CA PHE A 25 -14.15 -25.27 -13.80
C PHE A 25 -14.35 -23.87 -14.43
N LEU A 26 -14.76 -23.84 -15.70
CA LEU A 26 -15.55 -22.76 -16.32
C LEU A 26 -15.78 -23.05 -17.82
N ARG A 27 -16.96 -23.63 -18.12
CA ARG A 27 -17.74 -23.63 -19.39
C ARG A 27 -18.65 -24.87 -19.38
N GLY A 28 -19.96 -24.77 -19.51
CA GLY A 28 -20.81 -23.58 -19.52
C GLY A 28 -22.28 -23.97 -19.67
N ALA A 29 -23.18 -22.97 -19.69
CA ALA A 29 -24.56 -23.16 -20.14
C ALA A 29 -25.08 -21.86 -20.75
N THR A 30 -25.34 -21.87 -22.05
CA THR A 30 -26.12 -20.83 -22.72
C THR A 30 -27.58 -21.26 -22.74
N ALA A 31 -28.41 -20.64 -21.89
CA ALA A 31 -29.85 -20.70 -21.99
C ALA A 31 -30.41 -19.34 -21.52
N ALA A 32 -31.31 -18.74 -22.30
CA ALA A 32 -31.89 -17.46 -21.97
C ALA A 32 -32.96 -17.62 -20.87
N ALA A 33 -32.74 -16.97 -19.73
CA ALA A 33 -33.76 -16.70 -18.73
C ALA A 33 -33.42 -15.38 -18.04
N LEU A 34 -34.34 -14.42 -18.06
CA LEU A 34 -34.21 -13.16 -17.31
C LEU A 34 -34.32 -13.45 -15.81
N PRO A 35 -33.30 -13.17 -14.98
CA PRO A 35 -33.45 -13.15 -13.53
C PRO A 35 -33.87 -11.74 -13.12
N SER A 36 -35.05 -11.61 -12.52
CA SER A 36 -35.54 -10.36 -11.96
C SER A 36 -34.51 -9.72 -11.02
N LEU A 37 -34.30 -8.41 -11.15
CA LEU A 37 -33.40 -7.64 -10.29
C LEU A 37 -33.98 -7.58 -8.86
N ILE A 38 -33.62 -8.56 -8.02
CA ILE A 38 -33.84 -8.46 -6.59
C ILE A 38 -32.81 -7.47 -6.04
N VAL A 39 -33.25 -6.24 -5.81
CA VAL A 39 -32.51 -5.26 -5.01
C VAL A 39 -32.53 -5.72 -3.56
N ALA A 40 -31.62 -6.65 -3.23
CA ALA A 40 -31.30 -6.96 -1.85
C ALA A 40 -30.52 -5.78 -1.27
N THR A 41 -31.18 -4.98 -0.42
CA THR A 41 -30.54 -3.91 0.34
C THR A 41 -29.55 -4.53 1.33
N SER A 42 -28.28 -4.66 0.91
CA SER A 42 -27.18 -5.22 1.70
C SER A 42 -26.66 -4.23 2.76
N SER A 43 -27.56 -3.73 3.59
CA SER A 43 -27.19 -3.08 4.85
C SER A 43 -26.50 -4.09 5.76
N ASN A 44 -25.27 -3.78 6.16
CA ASN A 44 -24.46 -4.48 7.17
C ASN A 44 -23.93 -5.88 6.82
N LEU A 45 -22.96 -5.92 5.88
CA LEU A 45 -21.85 -6.89 5.94
C LEU A 45 -20.56 -6.20 6.39
N LEU A 46 -20.61 -5.54 7.54
CA LEU A 46 -19.39 -5.30 8.31
C LEU A 46 -18.89 -6.67 8.79
N ALA A 47 -17.73 -7.09 8.30
CA ALA A 47 -17.06 -8.28 8.81
C ALA A 47 -16.89 -8.10 10.33
N ALA A 48 -17.50 -8.99 11.12
CA ALA A 48 -17.41 -8.92 12.56
C ALA A 48 -15.94 -8.99 12.97
N ASN A 49 -15.44 -7.92 13.60
CA ASN A 49 -14.02 -7.79 13.92
C ASN A 49 -13.60 -9.00 14.76
N PRO A 50 -12.71 -9.88 14.27
CA PRO A 50 -12.40 -11.13 14.95
C PRO A 50 -11.82 -10.81 16.33
N LYS A 51 -12.27 -11.52 17.37
CA LYS A 51 -11.78 -11.30 18.74
C LYS A 51 -10.25 -11.30 18.74
N PRO A 52 -9.58 -10.35 19.43
CA PRO A 52 -8.13 -10.28 19.48
C PRO A 52 -7.56 -11.64 19.82
N LYS A 53 -6.65 -12.15 18.98
CA LYS A 53 -6.00 -13.44 19.26
C LYS A 53 -5.25 -13.31 20.58
N PRO A 54 -5.30 -14.33 21.48
CA PRO A 54 -4.50 -14.29 22.69
C PRO A 54 -3.03 -14.11 22.30
N LYS A 55 -2.38 -13.10 22.89
CA LYS A 55 -0.98 -12.78 22.58
C LYS A 55 -0.15 -14.07 22.71
N PRO A 56 0.54 -14.53 21.64
CA PRO A 56 1.32 -15.75 21.74
C PRO A 56 2.35 -15.58 22.85
N LYS A 57 2.59 -16.64 23.64
CA LYS A 57 3.68 -16.63 24.62
C LYS A 57 4.96 -16.28 23.87
N PRO A 58 5.77 -15.31 24.34
CA PRO A 58 7.01 -14.95 23.67
C PRO A 58 7.90 -16.20 23.54
N ILE A 59 8.08 -16.68 22.31
CA ILE A 59 9.17 -17.60 22.02
C ILE A 59 10.44 -16.75 22.11
N PRO A 60 11.44 -17.11 22.92
CA PRO A 60 12.68 -16.36 22.96
C PRO A 60 13.36 -16.45 21.60
N LEU A 61 13.31 -15.36 20.82
CA LEU A 61 13.94 -15.21 19.50
C LEU A 61 15.48 -15.21 19.54
N SER A 62 16.10 -15.57 20.66
CA SER A 62 17.54 -15.53 20.91
C SER A 62 18.37 -16.45 20.00
N SER A 63 17.75 -17.26 19.15
CA SER A 63 18.39 -18.11 18.13
C SER A 63 18.28 -17.57 16.69
N VAL A 64 17.48 -16.53 16.43
CA VAL A 64 17.34 -15.91 15.10
C VAL A 64 17.91 -14.50 15.15
N GLN A 65 19.22 -14.38 14.96
CA GLN A 65 19.88 -13.10 14.76
C GLN A 65 19.88 -12.76 13.27
N VAL A 66 19.21 -11.66 12.90
CA VAL A 66 19.37 -11.07 11.56
C VAL A 66 20.72 -10.38 11.51
N ASP A 67 21.52 -10.67 10.48
CA ASP A 67 22.85 -10.07 10.32
C ASP A 67 22.75 -8.54 10.21
N ARG A 68 23.61 -7.81 10.91
CA ARG A 68 23.63 -6.34 10.88
C ARG A 68 23.88 -5.78 9.47
N ALA A 69 24.60 -6.50 8.61
CA ALA A 69 24.78 -6.14 7.21
C ALA A 69 23.47 -6.29 6.41
N VAL A 70 22.67 -7.33 6.67
CA VAL A 70 21.33 -7.48 6.08
C VAL A 70 20.40 -6.37 6.57
N VAL A 71 20.40 -6.06 7.86
CA VAL A 71 19.63 -4.92 8.40
C VAL A 71 20.09 -3.60 7.74
N ARG A 72 21.40 -3.41 7.52
CA ARG A 72 21.91 -2.22 6.81
C ARG A 72 21.32 -2.13 5.40
N VAL A 73 21.38 -3.20 4.62
CA VAL A 73 20.84 -3.22 3.25
C VAL A 73 19.35 -2.88 3.24
N LEU A 74 18.55 -3.53 4.10
CA LEU A 74 17.10 -3.30 4.14
C LEU A 74 16.70 -1.91 4.67
N ILE A 75 17.48 -1.30 5.57
CA ILE A 75 17.26 0.09 5.99
C ILE A 75 17.63 1.10 4.89
N HIS A 76 18.62 0.78 4.04
CA HIS A 76 18.92 1.58 2.84
C HIS A 76 17.90 1.35 1.72
N GLU A 77 17.30 0.17 1.62
CA GLU A 77 16.17 -0.13 0.72
C GLU A 77 15.00 0.82 1.05
N ILE A 78 14.52 0.80 2.30
CA ILE A 78 13.47 1.71 2.80
C ILE A 78 13.81 3.19 2.52
N GLN A 79 15.05 3.63 2.84
CA GLN A 79 15.46 5.02 2.57
C GLN A 79 15.31 5.42 1.08
N ASN A 80 15.62 4.50 0.16
CA ASN A 80 15.52 4.76 -1.27
C ASN A 80 14.06 4.72 -1.72
N ASP A 81 13.28 3.76 -1.22
CA ASP A 81 11.86 3.63 -1.54
C ASP A 81 11.10 4.90 -1.11
N GLU A 82 11.33 5.47 0.09
CA GLU A 82 10.70 6.75 0.48
C GLU A 82 11.10 7.93 -0.42
N ALA A 83 12.33 7.92 -0.96
CA ALA A 83 12.77 8.97 -1.90
C ALA A 83 12.13 8.78 -3.29
N ASP A 84 11.90 7.54 -3.71
CA ASP A 84 11.20 7.20 -4.95
C ASP A 84 9.67 7.39 -4.82
N HIS A 85 9.08 7.18 -3.64
CA HIS A 85 7.68 7.48 -3.33
C HIS A 85 7.37 8.97 -3.57
N VAL A 86 8.19 9.88 -3.05
CA VAL A 86 8.12 11.33 -3.37
C VAL A 86 8.11 11.54 -4.88
N THR A 87 9.02 10.89 -5.61
CA THR A 87 9.18 11.06 -7.05
C THR A 87 7.98 10.50 -7.85
N ILE A 88 7.40 9.39 -7.40
CA ILE A 88 6.20 8.76 -7.99
C ILE A 88 4.99 9.68 -7.80
N LEU A 89 4.75 10.15 -6.58
CA LEU A 89 3.61 11.03 -6.28
C LEU A 89 3.72 12.39 -6.98
N GLN A 90 4.92 12.96 -7.08
CA GLN A 90 5.16 14.19 -7.86
C GLN A 90 4.80 14.00 -9.35
N LYS A 91 5.15 12.86 -9.96
CA LYS A 91 4.79 12.55 -11.35
C LYS A 91 3.28 12.39 -11.54
N LEU A 92 2.60 11.71 -10.63
CA LEU A 92 1.13 11.57 -10.66
C LEU A 92 0.40 12.91 -10.46
N LEU A 93 1.00 13.83 -9.70
CA LEU A 93 0.47 15.19 -9.50
C LEU A 93 0.78 16.13 -10.67
N ASP A 94 1.72 15.80 -11.58
CA ASP A 94 1.99 16.56 -12.80
C ASP A 94 1.01 16.24 -13.96
N ASP A 95 -0.22 15.79 -13.63
CA ASP A 95 -1.28 15.62 -14.62
C ASP A 95 -1.81 16.98 -15.08
N SER A 96 -2.00 17.13 -16.39
CA SER A 96 -2.76 18.22 -17.02
C SER A 96 -4.12 18.50 -16.33
N GLY A 97 -4.84 17.46 -15.92
CA GLY A 97 -6.15 17.50 -15.27
C GLY A 97 -6.13 17.72 -13.76
N ASN A 98 -4.97 17.77 -13.11
CA ASN A 98 -4.87 18.07 -11.68
C ASN A 98 -5.40 19.51 -11.40
N PRO A 99 -6.49 19.66 -10.61
CA PRO A 99 -7.10 20.97 -10.33
C PRO A 99 -6.43 21.70 -9.15
N LEU A 100 -5.46 21.09 -8.47
CA LEU A 100 -4.77 21.70 -7.34
C LEU A 100 -3.86 22.85 -7.79
N THR A 101 -3.72 23.85 -6.93
CA THR A 101 -2.87 25.03 -7.16
C THR A 101 -2.06 25.32 -5.88
N PRO A 102 -0.74 25.08 -5.87
CA PRO A 102 0.05 24.43 -6.92
C PRO A 102 -0.36 22.96 -7.14
N LYS A 103 -0.09 22.43 -8.34
CA LYS A 103 -0.37 21.02 -8.68
C LYS A 103 0.40 20.03 -7.79
N ILE A 104 1.69 20.31 -7.64
CA ILE A 104 2.61 19.61 -6.76
C ILE A 104 2.87 20.53 -5.56
N ARG A 105 2.51 20.12 -4.35
CA ARG A 105 2.87 20.91 -3.16
C ARG A 105 4.38 20.96 -2.95
N PRO A 106 4.95 22.12 -2.55
CA PRO A 106 6.34 22.22 -2.15
C PRO A 106 6.60 21.41 -0.88
N THR A 107 7.86 21.00 -0.70
CA THR A 107 8.33 20.40 0.56
C THR A 107 8.02 21.34 1.73
N PRO A 108 7.38 20.87 2.82
CA PRO A 108 7.10 21.71 3.99
C PRO A 108 8.41 22.08 4.71
N VAL A 109 8.39 23.14 5.52
CA VAL A 109 9.52 23.46 6.41
C VAL A 109 9.49 22.46 7.57
N LEU A 110 10.51 21.60 7.63
CA LEU A 110 10.60 20.52 8.60
C LEU A 110 11.29 20.94 9.90
N ASN A 111 10.76 20.44 11.01
CA ASN A 111 11.39 20.55 12.33
C ASN A 111 12.52 19.51 12.45
N LEU A 112 13.70 19.88 11.95
CA LEU A 112 14.87 19.01 11.93
C LEU A 112 15.26 18.48 13.32
N SER A 113 15.05 19.28 14.37
CA SER A 113 15.34 18.88 15.76
C SER A 113 14.50 17.69 16.22
N ASN A 114 13.24 17.61 15.78
CA ASN A 114 12.34 16.48 16.10
C ASN A 114 12.58 15.27 15.19
N LEU A 115 13.07 15.47 13.96
CA LEU A 115 13.43 14.40 13.05
C LEU A 115 14.74 13.68 13.45
N VAL A 116 15.71 14.42 14.00
CA VAL A 116 17.00 13.87 14.45
C VAL A 116 16.81 12.91 15.65
N GLN A 117 17.23 11.66 15.48
CA GLN A 117 17.14 10.64 16.53
C GLN A 117 18.44 10.51 17.33
N HIS A 118 18.30 10.32 18.64
CA HIS A 118 19.43 10.29 19.57
C HIS A 118 20.21 8.98 19.58
N ASN A 119 19.58 7.86 19.23
CA ASN A 119 20.17 6.52 19.24
C ASN A 119 19.42 5.59 18.29
N LEU A 120 20.02 4.43 17.96
CA LEU A 120 19.47 3.43 17.05
C LEU A 120 18.07 2.93 17.46
N ARG A 121 17.79 2.77 18.77
CA ARG A 121 16.47 2.31 19.22
C ARG A 121 15.40 3.37 18.98
N SER A 122 15.68 4.63 19.29
CA SER A 122 14.78 5.75 18.97
C SER A 122 14.55 5.86 17.46
N PHE A 123 15.60 5.71 16.64
CA PHE A 123 15.46 5.62 15.18
C PHE A 123 14.49 4.51 14.75
N LEU A 124 14.74 3.25 15.14
CA LEU A 124 13.88 2.14 14.73
C LEU A 124 12.43 2.30 15.25
N MET A 125 12.23 2.83 16.46
CA MET A 125 10.90 3.08 17.01
C MET A 125 10.14 4.19 16.27
N THR A 126 10.80 5.29 15.90
CA THR A 126 10.19 6.36 15.12
C THR A 126 9.96 5.93 13.67
N ALA A 127 10.91 5.20 13.07
CA ALA A 127 10.76 4.56 11.77
C ALA A 127 9.51 3.67 11.73
N ALA A 128 9.38 2.71 12.66
CA ALA A 128 8.19 1.87 12.75
C ALA A 128 6.91 2.69 12.96
N ALA A 129 6.95 3.76 13.76
CA ALA A 129 5.78 4.62 13.95
C ALA A 129 5.36 5.37 12.68
N PHE A 130 6.31 5.72 11.81
CA PHE A 130 6.08 6.28 10.47
C PHE A 130 5.44 5.22 9.55
N GLU A 131 6.10 4.10 9.25
CA GLU A 131 5.55 3.07 8.33
C GLU A 131 4.17 2.51 8.76
N ASN A 132 3.94 2.27 10.06
CA ASN A 132 2.62 1.81 10.54
C ASN A 132 1.57 2.92 10.40
N THR A 133 1.98 4.20 10.38
CA THR A 133 1.11 5.34 10.09
C THR A 133 0.87 5.50 8.59
N GLY A 134 1.90 5.37 7.76
CA GLY A 134 1.83 5.33 6.29
C GLY A 134 0.88 4.22 5.84
N SER A 135 1.22 2.96 6.12
CA SER A 135 0.42 1.74 5.83
C SER A 135 -1.08 1.92 6.10
N GLY A 136 -1.44 2.31 7.33
CA GLY A 136 -2.84 2.52 7.71
C GLY A 136 -3.48 3.75 7.04
N THR A 137 -2.72 4.81 6.75
CA THR A 137 -3.25 6.01 6.05
C THR A 137 -3.51 5.72 4.57
N TYR A 138 -2.53 5.12 3.87
CA TYR A 138 -2.68 4.65 2.51
C TYR A 138 -3.88 3.70 2.41
N GLY A 139 -3.96 2.69 3.29
CA GLY A 139 -5.09 1.76 3.34
C GLY A 139 -6.44 2.44 3.61
N GLY A 140 -6.47 3.51 4.41
CA GLY A 140 -7.65 4.34 4.62
C GLY A 140 -8.03 5.22 3.42
N ALA A 141 -7.04 5.71 2.67
CA ALA A 141 -7.28 6.52 1.47
C ALA A 141 -7.84 5.70 0.30
N LEU A 142 -7.52 4.41 0.20
CA LEU A 142 -8.00 3.51 -0.86
C LEU A 142 -9.54 3.46 -0.99
N PHE A 143 -10.29 3.71 0.09
CA PHE A 143 -11.76 3.77 0.03
C PHE A 143 -12.30 4.95 -0.79
N ALA A 144 -11.50 6.01 -0.96
CA ALA A 144 -11.88 7.24 -1.66
C ALA A 144 -11.13 7.45 -2.98
N VAL A 145 -10.29 6.50 -3.41
CA VAL A 145 -9.65 6.52 -4.72
C VAL A 145 -10.67 6.10 -5.79
N GLN A 146 -10.91 6.95 -6.80
CA GLN A 146 -11.62 6.55 -8.02
C GLN A 146 -10.73 5.61 -8.84
N GLN A 147 -11.24 4.43 -9.15
CA GLN A 147 -10.46 3.40 -9.86
C GLN A 147 -10.18 3.81 -11.31
N THR A 148 -8.95 4.26 -11.55
CA THR A 148 -8.34 4.42 -12.88
C THR A 148 -7.22 3.38 -13.06
N ASN A 149 -6.71 3.25 -14.28
CA ASN A 149 -5.57 2.36 -14.60
C ASN A 149 -4.24 2.79 -13.96
N GLU A 150 -4.19 3.95 -13.30
CA GLU A 150 -2.96 4.57 -12.81
C GLU A 150 -3.02 4.84 -11.29
N TYR A 151 -4.07 5.53 -10.82
CA TYR A 151 -4.18 5.97 -9.42
C TYR A 151 -4.37 4.79 -8.46
N PHE A 152 -5.33 3.90 -8.74
CA PHE A 152 -5.62 2.79 -7.84
C PHE A 152 -4.49 1.75 -7.79
N PRO A 153 -3.90 1.28 -8.92
CA PRO A 153 -2.74 0.38 -8.87
C PRO A 153 -1.54 0.97 -8.12
N THR A 154 -1.26 2.27 -8.29
CA THR A 154 -0.14 2.92 -7.61
C THR A 154 -0.40 3.10 -6.11
N ALA A 155 -1.58 3.58 -5.72
CA ALA A 155 -1.93 3.73 -4.31
C ALA A 155 -1.95 2.39 -3.54
N VAL A 156 -2.42 1.30 -4.18
CA VAL A 156 -2.32 -0.05 -3.61
C VAL A 156 -0.86 -0.52 -3.55
N GLY A 157 -0.08 -0.24 -4.60
CA GLY A 157 1.35 -0.55 -4.64
C GLY A 157 2.09 0.03 -3.45
N LEU A 158 2.03 1.35 -3.28
CA LEU A 158 2.60 2.10 -2.16
C LEU A 158 2.12 1.52 -0.82
N CYS A 159 0.81 1.39 -0.60
CA CYS A 159 0.25 0.78 0.61
C CYS A 159 0.86 -0.59 0.97
N THR A 160 1.19 -1.42 -0.03
CA THR A 160 1.82 -2.74 0.21
C THR A 160 3.32 -2.70 0.44
N VAL A 161 4.00 -1.62 0.05
CA VAL A 161 5.41 -1.33 0.39
C VAL A 161 5.50 -0.89 1.85
N GLU A 162 4.72 0.13 2.23
CA GLU A 162 4.54 0.58 3.63
C GLU A 162 4.31 -0.58 4.61
N SER A 163 3.37 -1.48 4.28
CA SER A 163 3.05 -2.66 5.09
C SER A 163 4.24 -3.60 5.30
N ARG A 164 5.16 -3.68 4.33
CA ARG A 164 6.38 -4.51 4.42
C ARG A 164 7.45 -3.82 5.27
N HIS A 165 7.65 -2.52 5.08
CA HIS A 165 8.55 -1.71 5.89
C HIS A 165 8.14 -1.77 7.37
N ALA A 166 6.86 -1.51 7.65
CA ALA A 166 6.25 -1.63 8.98
C ALA A 166 6.48 -3.02 9.57
N SER A 167 6.17 -4.08 8.81
CA SER A 167 6.37 -5.48 9.26
C SER A 167 7.83 -5.78 9.61
N PHE A 168 8.79 -5.31 8.81
CA PHE A 168 10.22 -5.52 9.03
C PHE A 168 10.71 -4.78 10.29
N LEU A 169 10.39 -3.49 10.43
CA LEU A 169 10.79 -2.70 11.59
C LEU A 169 10.11 -3.19 12.88
N ASN A 170 8.83 -3.58 12.81
CA ASN A 170 8.11 -4.22 13.90
C ASN A 170 8.84 -5.50 14.34
N ALA A 171 9.29 -6.35 13.40
CA ALA A 171 10.07 -7.55 13.72
C ALA A 171 11.40 -7.24 14.40
N LEU A 172 12.17 -6.24 13.92
CA LEU A 172 13.41 -5.79 14.57
C LEU A 172 13.19 -5.29 16.01
N LEU A 173 12.03 -4.66 16.27
CA LEU A 173 11.64 -4.17 17.59
C LEU A 173 10.96 -5.23 18.48
N SER A 174 10.84 -6.49 18.01
CA SER A 174 10.08 -7.57 18.66
C SER A 174 8.61 -7.20 18.92
N GLN A 175 8.00 -6.44 18.01
CA GLN A 175 6.58 -6.06 17.99
C GLN A 175 5.78 -7.00 17.07
N PRO A 176 4.44 -7.00 17.18
CA PRO A 176 3.57 -7.68 16.22
C PRO A 176 3.78 -7.11 14.80
N LEU A 177 3.79 -7.96 13.77
CA LEU A 177 3.99 -7.52 12.37
C LEU A 177 2.92 -6.50 11.94
N VAL A 178 1.66 -6.77 12.28
CA VAL A 178 0.52 -5.85 12.19
C VAL A 178 0.11 -5.50 13.63
N PRO A 179 -0.19 -4.22 13.95
CA PRO A 179 -0.60 -3.79 15.29
C PRO A 179 -1.68 -4.67 15.93
N ASP A 180 -1.60 -4.83 17.26
CA ASP A 180 -2.49 -5.68 18.07
C ASP A 180 -2.64 -7.15 17.64
N PHE A 181 -1.72 -7.67 16.80
CA PHE A 181 -1.83 -8.98 16.14
C PHE A 181 -3.09 -9.09 15.26
N ALA A 182 -3.56 -7.96 14.71
CA ALA A 182 -4.73 -7.93 13.85
C ALA A 182 -4.49 -8.77 12.58
N PRO A 183 -5.50 -9.53 12.09
CA PRO A 183 -5.40 -10.28 10.84
C PRO A 183 -5.65 -9.42 9.60
N VAL A 184 -6.00 -8.14 9.78
CA VAL A 184 -6.30 -7.15 8.76
C VAL A 184 -5.77 -5.81 9.27
N GLU A 185 -5.07 -5.05 8.42
CA GLU A 185 -4.61 -3.70 8.76
C GLU A 185 -5.80 -2.77 9.02
N SER A 186 -5.67 -1.87 10.01
CA SER A 186 -6.74 -0.93 10.37
C SER A 186 -6.50 0.43 9.71
N PRO A 187 -7.48 0.97 8.95
CA PRO A 187 -7.32 2.26 8.29
C PRO A 187 -7.18 3.38 9.33
N ILE A 188 -6.22 4.28 9.11
CA ILE A 188 -5.97 5.44 9.94
C ILE A 188 -6.60 6.66 9.26
N ALA A 189 -7.49 7.34 10.00
CA ALA A 189 -8.12 8.56 9.50
C ALA A 189 -7.09 9.70 9.38
N GLN A 190 -7.14 10.47 8.29
CA GLN A 190 -6.18 11.54 7.98
C GLN A 190 -5.92 12.52 9.14
N GLY A 191 -6.92 12.84 9.96
CA GLY A 191 -6.75 13.74 11.12
C GLY A 191 -5.87 13.14 12.23
N VAL A 192 -5.92 11.81 12.41
CA VAL A 192 -5.01 11.07 13.30
C VAL A 192 -3.61 11.10 12.71
N THR A 193 -3.46 10.83 11.41
CA THR A 193 -2.18 10.94 10.67
C THR A 193 -1.55 12.31 10.83
N LEU A 194 -2.29 13.38 10.55
CA LEU A 194 -1.85 14.76 10.72
C LEU A 194 -1.39 15.03 12.17
N SER A 195 -2.12 14.56 13.18
CA SER A 195 -1.69 14.75 14.58
C SER A 195 -0.41 13.99 14.95
N ARG A 196 -0.12 12.85 14.31
CA ARG A 196 1.13 12.10 14.49
C ARG A 196 2.33 12.79 13.84
N VAL A 197 2.13 13.39 12.66
CA VAL A 197 3.23 14.01 11.89
C VAL A 197 3.43 15.50 12.16
N ALA A 198 2.44 16.20 12.73
CA ALA A 198 2.51 17.62 13.06
C ALA A 198 3.77 18.05 13.85
N PRO A 199 4.32 17.30 14.82
CA PRO A 199 5.55 17.67 15.51
C PRO A 199 6.78 17.80 14.60
N PHE A 200 6.79 17.18 13.43
CA PHE A 200 7.91 17.20 12.48
C PHE A 200 7.84 18.34 11.45
N VAL A 201 6.78 19.16 11.47
CA VAL A 201 6.57 20.26 10.54
C VAL A 201 6.51 21.58 11.30
N SER A 202 7.36 22.53 10.91
CA SER A 202 7.40 23.89 11.45
C SER A 202 6.50 24.85 10.66
N ASP A 203 6.43 24.68 9.34
CA ASP A 203 5.52 25.45 8.48
C ASP A 203 5.05 24.58 7.30
N PRO A 204 3.75 24.22 7.25
CA PRO A 204 3.15 23.67 6.05
C PRO A 204 2.86 24.80 5.07
N VAL A 205 3.83 25.08 4.18
CA VAL A 205 3.87 26.21 3.21
C VAL A 205 2.57 26.47 2.42
N VAL A 206 1.73 25.44 2.20
CA VAL A 206 0.44 25.52 1.47
C VAL A 206 -0.73 25.07 2.36
N GLY A 207 -0.57 25.15 3.68
CA GLY A 207 -1.46 24.53 4.65
C GLY A 207 -1.28 23.01 4.75
N LEU A 208 -2.00 22.42 5.71
CA LEU A 208 -2.10 20.97 5.85
C LEU A 208 -3.00 20.42 4.74
N PRO A 209 -2.58 19.37 4.01
CA PRO A 209 -3.41 18.77 2.98
C PRO A 209 -4.63 18.07 3.60
N SER A 210 -5.67 17.89 2.79
CA SER A 210 -6.84 17.10 3.17
C SER A 210 -7.59 16.58 1.94
N PHE A 211 -8.13 15.36 2.08
CA PHE A 211 -8.99 14.70 1.10
C PHE A 211 -10.35 14.35 1.72
N ASP A 212 -11.33 14.02 0.90
CA ASP A 212 -12.61 13.48 1.38
C ASP A 212 -12.48 11.95 1.51
N PRO A 213 -12.68 11.34 2.70
CA PRO A 213 -12.48 9.91 2.91
C PRO A 213 -13.63 9.02 2.39
N VAL A 214 -14.70 9.60 1.81
CA VAL A 214 -15.86 8.85 1.27
C VAL A 214 -16.22 9.22 -0.17
N ASN A 215 -15.77 10.36 -0.68
CA ASN A 215 -16.02 10.79 -2.06
C ASN A 215 -14.99 10.23 -3.06
N SER A 216 -15.35 9.16 -3.75
CA SER A 216 -14.57 8.63 -4.88
C SER A 216 -14.76 9.51 -6.13
N SER A 217 -13.77 10.36 -6.43
CA SER A 217 -13.77 11.26 -7.59
C SER A 217 -12.36 11.67 -8.04
N ASP A 218 -12.15 11.95 -9.33
CA ASP A 218 -10.84 12.38 -9.86
C ASP A 218 -10.23 13.61 -9.13
N PRO A 219 -10.98 14.70 -8.82
CA PRO A 219 -10.45 15.80 -8.01
C PRO A 219 -10.02 15.37 -6.60
N ASN A 220 -10.61 14.30 -6.05
CA ASN A 220 -10.23 13.76 -4.75
C ASN A 220 -9.01 12.82 -4.84
N ASN A 221 -8.80 12.12 -5.96
CA ASN A 221 -7.56 11.39 -6.22
C ASN A 221 -6.35 12.31 -6.07
N PHE A 222 -6.37 13.50 -6.68
CA PHE A 222 -5.29 14.47 -6.54
C PHE A 222 -5.10 14.95 -5.10
N ARG A 223 -6.19 15.13 -4.32
CA ARG A 223 -6.10 15.47 -2.88
C ARG A 223 -5.50 14.35 -2.04
N ILE A 224 -5.79 13.09 -2.38
CA ILE A 224 -5.18 11.91 -1.76
C ILE A 224 -3.68 11.91 -2.07
N LEU A 225 -3.27 12.07 -3.34
CA LEU A 225 -1.86 12.11 -3.72
C LEU A 225 -1.10 13.28 -3.07
N ASP A 226 -1.71 14.46 -2.99
CA ASP A 226 -1.14 15.63 -2.30
C ASP A 226 -0.97 15.39 -0.79
N PHE A 227 -1.94 14.71 -0.16
CA PHE A 227 -1.85 14.30 1.24
C PHE A 227 -0.72 13.30 1.47
N LEU A 228 -0.60 12.29 0.61
CA LEU A 228 0.44 11.27 0.71
C LEU A 228 1.83 11.89 0.48
N LEU A 229 1.98 12.76 -0.52
CA LEU A 229 3.24 13.48 -0.81
C LEU A 229 3.72 14.33 0.39
N PHE A 230 2.79 14.84 1.21
CA PHE A 230 3.15 15.52 2.45
C PHE A 230 3.74 14.58 3.51
N LEU A 231 3.29 13.32 3.59
CA LEU A 231 3.90 12.31 4.45
C LEU A 231 5.29 11.93 3.92
N GLU A 232 5.39 11.59 2.63
CA GLU A 232 6.66 11.18 2.00
C GLU A 232 7.78 12.22 2.19
N TYR A 233 7.46 13.51 2.09
CA TYR A 233 8.44 14.57 2.36
C TYR A 233 8.99 14.55 3.80
N ILE A 234 8.21 14.10 4.79
CA ILE A 234 8.62 13.99 6.19
C ILE A 234 9.45 12.71 6.38
N GLU A 235 9.00 11.60 5.79
CA GLU A 235 9.58 10.26 5.97
C GLU A 235 10.90 10.11 5.20
N ALA A 236 10.95 10.50 3.93
CA ALA A 236 12.20 10.58 3.16
C ALA A 236 13.24 11.51 3.81
N ALA A 237 12.80 12.60 4.45
CA ALA A 237 13.69 13.47 5.21
C ALA A 237 14.16 12.83 6.53
N PHE A 238 13.29 12.12 7.24
CA PHE A 238 13.63 11.35 8.44
C PHE A 238 14.72 10.30 8.14
N TYR A 239 14.55 9.49 7.10
CA TYR A 239 15.53 8.48 6.71
C TYR A 239 16.85 9.11 6.27
N ARG A 240 16.81 10.11 5.37
CA ARG A 240 18.01 10.83 4.90
C ARG A 240 18.83 11.46 6.04
N ILE A 241 18.18 11.90 7.13
CA ILE A 241 18.85 12.46 8.32
C ILE A 241 19.49 11.34 9.18
N ASN A 242 18.81 10.22 9.36
CA ASN A 242 19.15 9.24 10.39
C ASN A 242 19.92 8.01 9.90
N VAL A 243 19.69 7.53 8.68
CA VAL A 243 20.36 6.32 8.17
C VAL A 243 21.88 6.47 8.14
N PRO A 244 22.48 7.57 7.63
CA PRO A 244 23.94 7.74 7.66
C PRO A 244 24.56 7.79 9.07
N ARG A 245 23.75 8.02 10.12
CA ARG A 245 24.21 8.08 11.53
C ARG A 245 24.25 6.72 12.21
N PHE A 246 23.39 5.78 11.79
CA PHE A 246 23.23 4.48 12.45
C PHE A 246 23.64 3.29 11.56
N PHE A 247 23.62 3.51 10.24
CA PHE A 247 23.84 2.55 9.17
C PHE A 247 24.75 3.15 8.07
N PRO A 248 25.98 3.60 8.40
CA PRO A 248 26.95 4.08 7.41
C PRO A 248 27.51 2.97 6.52
#